data_AF-A0A418VWC8-F1
#
_entry.id   AF-A0A418VWC8-F1
#
_cell.length_a   1.000
_cell.length_b   1.000
_cell.length_c   1.000
_cell.angle_alpha   90.00
_cell.angle_beta   90.00
_cell.angle_gamma   90.00
#
_symmetry.space_group_name_H-M   'P 1'
#
loop_
_entity.id
_entity.type
_entity.pdbx_description
1 polymer ?
#
loop_
_entity_poly.entity_id
_entity_poly.type
_entity_poly.pdbx_seq_one_letter_code
_entity_poly.pdbx_strand_id
1 'polypeptide(L)'
;MGTRIIDSPLGPLRLTSDGRALTALDWVNRDGTGADQHPDPGSDPLLEETARQLDAYFAGRLHNFDLPLNPAGTPFRQRVWDLMLTIPYGEAATYGGMAKALSSAPRAVGGACGANPIPIIIPCHRVLASGGAPGGYSGFGGLDTKAFLLTLERRHAPAQSTAQSLIQSTARDSQRALL
;
A
#
# COMPACT_ATOMS: atom_id res chain seq x y z
N MET A 1 10.38 -21.74 -4.43
CA MET A 1 10.26 -20.93 -3.19
C MET A 1 11.61 -20.31 -2.90
N GLY A 2 11.65 -18.98 -2.77
CA GLY A 2 12.87 -18.22 -2.56
C GLY A 2 12.63 -17.03 -1.64
N THR A 3 13.69 -16.55 -1.01
CA THR A 3 13.64 -15.39 -0.12
C THR A 3 14.81 -14.47 -0.41
N ARG A 4 14.57 -13.16 -0.51
CA ARG A 4 15.59 -12.13 -0.75
C ARG A 4 15.47 -11.03 0.30
N ILE A 5 16.61 -10.52 0.79
CA ILE A 5 16.64 -9.31 1.61
C ILE A 5 17.11 -8.14 0.74
N ILE A 6 16.45 -6.99 0.86
CA ILE A 6 16.83 -5.74 0.22
C ILE A 6 16.92 -4.63 1.27
N ASP A 7 17.76 -3.64 1.03
CA ASP A 7 17.76 -2.41 1.82
C ASP A 7 16.63 -1.49 1.38
N SER A 8 16.09 -0.69 2.31
CA SER A 8 15.08 0.32 2.00
C SER A 8 15.16 1.51 2.97
N PRO A 9 14.52 2.65 2.66
CA PRO A 9 14.38 3.76 3.60
C PRO A 9 13.67 3.40 4.91
N LEU A 10 12.96 2.27 4.96
CA LEU A 10 12.25 1.76 6.13
C LEU A 10 13.03 0.66 6.87
N GLY A 11 14.31 0.46 6.52
CA GLY A 11 15.13 -0.65 6.98
C GLY A 11 15.10 -1.86 6.04
N PRO A 12 15.84 -2.94 6.37
CA PRO A 12 15.90 -4.13 5.53
C PRO A 12 14.54 -4.82 5.40
N LEU A 13 14.16 -5.13 4.16
CA LEU A 13 12.92 -5.82 3.82
C LEU A 13 13.24 -7.22 3.29
N ARG A 14 12.53 -8.22 3.80
CA ARG A 14 12.54 -9.59 3.31
C ARG A 14 11.38 -9.78 2.35
N LEU A 15 11.67 -10.32 1.18
CA LEU A 15 10.75 -10.69 0.12
C LEU A 15 10.66 -12.22 0.06
N THR A 16 9.47 -12.78 0.03
CA THR A 16 9.27 -14.25 -0.08
C THR A 16 8.38 -14.59 -1.26
N SER A 17 8.83 -15.54 -2.07
CA SER A 17 8.18 -16.02 -3.30
C SER A 17 7.96 -17.52 -3.22
N ASP A 18 6.83 -18.02 -3.72
CA ASP A 18 6.61 -19.47 -3.91
C ASP A 18 7.27 -20.02 -5.19
N GLY A 19 7.87 -19.14 -6.00
CA GLY A 19 8.44 -19.41 -7.33
C GLY A 19 7.52 -18.99 -8.48
N ARG A 20 6.29 -18.55 -8.20
CA ARG A 20 5.32 -18.03 -9.19
C ARG A 20 4.75 -16.67 -8.79
N ALA A 21 4.59 -16.43 -7.49
CA ALA A 21 4.02 -15.20 -6.95
C ALA A 21 4.70 -14.80 -5.64
N LEU A 22 4.65 -13.50 -5.35
CA LEU A 22 5.08 -12.95 -4.08
C LEU A 22 4.04 -13.32 -3.02
N THR A 23 4.50 -13.90 -1.92
CA THR A 23 3.64 -14.41 -0.84
C THR A 23 3.78 -13.62 0.45
N ALA A 24 4.95 -12.99 0.68
CA ALA A 24 5.17 -12.12 1.84
C ALA A 24 6.21 -11.01 1.56
N LEU A 25 6.04 -9.90 2.26
CA LEU A 25 7.01 -8.84 2.46
C LEU A 25 7.03 -8.46 3.94
N ASP A 26 8.17 -8.56 4.61
CA ASP A 26 8.29 -8.26 6.04
C ASP A 26 9.60 -7.57 6.38
N TRP A 27 9.66 -6.92 7.55
CA TRP A 27 10.88 -6.27 8.03
C TRP A 27 11.77 -7.29 8.75
N VAL A 28 13.07 -7.26 8.46
CA VAL A 28 14.05 -8.08 9.17
C VAL A 28 14.47 -7.35 10.46
N ASN A 29 14.26 -7.99 11.62
CA ASN A 29 14.79 -7.46 12.87
C ASN A 29 16.32 -7.54 12.85
N ARG A 30 17.01 -6.42 13.05
CA ARG A 30 18.48 -6.36 13.09
C ARG A 30 19.06 -6.94 14.40
N ASP A 31 18.19 -7.40 15.29
CA ASP A 31 18.43 -7.82 16.67
C ASP A 31 19.01 -9.26 16.78
N GLY A 32 19.26 -9.93 15.64
CA GLY A 32 20.14 -11.10 15.55
C GLY A 32 19.65 -12.41 16.17
N THR A 33 18.35 -12.57 16.49
CA THR A 33 17.84 -13.80 17.14
C THR A 33 16.86 -14.62 16.28
N GLY A 34 16.70 -14.28 15.00
CA GLY A 34 15.62 -14.83 14.18
C GLY A 34 16.06 -15.65 12.99
N ALA A 35 16.95 -16.64 13.14
CA ALA A 35 17.29 -17.58 12.07
C ALA A 35 17.38 -16.91 10.67
N ASP A 36 18.17 -15.84 10.58
CA ASP A 36 18.49 -15.17 9.32
C ASP A 36 19.48 -16.05 8.56
N GLN A 37 19.03 -17.27 8.24
CA GLN A 37 19.64 -18.02 7.17
C GLN A 37 19.53 -17.12 5.95
N HIS A 38 20.66 -16.86 5.30
CA HIS A 38 20.70 -16.29 3.96
C HIS A 38 20.52 -17.44 2.96
N PRO A 39 19.31 -17.81 2.53
CA PRO A 39 19.19 -18.37 1.19
C PRO A 39 19.47 -17.21 0.23
N ASP A 40 20.57 -17.31 -0.48
CA ASP A 40 20.82 -16.52 -1.69
C ASP A 40 19.87 -17.04 -2.78
N PRO A 41 18.87 -16.27 -3.24
CA PRO A 41 18.06 -16.65 -4.37
C PRO A 41 18.62 -15.97 -5.62
N GLY A 42 19.93 -16.09 -5.90
CA GLY A 42 20.59 -15.52 -7.09
C GLY A 42 20.04 -16.01 -8.44
N SER A 43 18.78 -16.45 -8.48
CA SER A 43 18.06 -16.95 -9.64
C SER A 43 16.53 -16.82 -9.57
N ASP A 44 15.89 -16.17 -8.59
CA ASP A 44 14.43 -15.91 -8.66
C ASP A 44 14.15 -14.57 -9.36
N PRO A 45 13.75 -14.57 -10.65
CA PRO A 45 13.55 -13.33 -11.41
C PRO A 45 12.39 -12.49 -10.84
N LEU A 46 11.43 -13.11 -10.14
CA LEU A 46 10.34 -12.38 -9.50
C LEU A 46 10.84 -11.56 -8.31
N LEU A 47 11.77 -12.10 -7.51
CA LEU A 47 12.35 -11.36 -6.39
C LEU A 47 13.27 -10.23 -6.86
N GLU A 48 13.97 -10.43 -7.98
CA GLU A 48 14.72 -9.36 -8.67
C GLU A 48 13.81 -8.25 -9.16
N GLU A 49 12.73 -8.59 -9.85
CA GLU A 49 11.78 -7.62 -10.35
C GLU A 49 11.04 -6.89 -9.21
N THR A 50 10.70 -7.61 -8.13
CA THR A 50 10.10 -7.02 -6.93
C THR A 50 11.04 -6.00 -6.29
N ALA A 51 12.33 -6.33 -6.15
CA ALA A 51 13.35 -5.42 -5.63
C ALA A 51 13.46 -4.16 -6.51
N ARG A 52 13.56 -4.33 -7.83
CA ARG A 52 13.64 -3.22 -8.79
C ARG A 52 12.43 -2.29 -8.71
N GLN A 53 11.23 -2.84 -8.57
CA GLN A 53 10.00 -2.05 -8.45
C GLN A 53 9.92 -1.32 -7.11
N LEU A 54 10.33 -1.94 -6.00
CA LEU A 54 10.40 -1.29 -4.69
C LEU A 54 11.41 -0.13 -4.69
N ASP A 55 12.59 -0.30 -5.29
CA ASP A 55 13.55 0.78 -5.46
C ASP A 55 12.97 1.96 -6.27
N ALA A 56 12.24 1.65 -7.35
CA ALA A 56 11.56 2.67 -8.13
C ALA A 56 10.42 3.36 -7.36
N TYR A 57 9.67 2.61 -6.54
CA TYR A 57 8.60 3.14 -5.68
C TYR A 57 9.15 4.10 -4.63
N PHE A 58 10.21 3.70 -3.90
CA PHE A 58 10.85 4.55 -2.89
C PHE A 58 11.52 5.79 -3.49
N ALA A 59 11.96 5.71 -4.75
CA ALA A 59 12.45 6.85 -5.52
C ALA A 59 11.33 7.73 -6.12
N GLY A 60 10.05 7.41 -5.89
CA GLY A 60 8.91 8.17 -6.43
C GLY A 60 8.69 7.99 -7.94
N ARG A 61 9.36 7.02 -8.58
CA ARG A 61 9.32 6.76 -10.04
C ARG A 61 8.34 5.67 -10.45
N LEU A 62 7.80 4.90 -9.50
CA LEU A 62 6.80 3.86 -9.76
C LEU A 62 5.56 4.11 -8.89
N HIS A 63 4.40 4.15 -9.54
CA HIS A 63 3.11 4.42 -8.88
C HIS A 63 2.18 3.21 -8.87
N ASN A 64 2.44 2.19 -9.70
CA ASN A 64 1.68 0.94 -9.73
C ASN A 64 2.64 -0.25 -9.79
N PHE A 65 2.46 -1.23 -8.89
CA PHE A 65 3.20 -2.48 -8.94
C PHE A 65 2.58 -3.42 -9.96
N ASP A 66 3.42 -4.05 -10.78
CA ASP A 66 3.04 -5.11 -11.71
C ASP A 66 3.76 -6.39 -11.31
N LEU A 67 3.18 -7.10 -10.34
CA LEU A 67 3.76 -8.29 -9.72
C LEU A 67 2.66 -9.33 -9.47
N PRO A 68 2.90 -10.62 -9.75
CA PRO A 68 2.00 -11.68 -9.32
C PRO A 68 2.01 -11.79 -7.79
N LEU A 69 0.84 -11.64 -7.16
CA LEU A 69 0.67 -11.74 -5.71
C LEU A 69 -0.17 -12.97 -5.35
N ASN A 70 0.23 -13.71 -4.32
CA ASN A 70 -0.52 -14.85 -3.80
C ASN A 70 -0.46 -14.89 -2.24
N PRO A 71 -1.00 -13.86 -1.56
CA PRO A 71 -0.97 -13.80 -0.11
C PRO A 71 -1.91 -14.85 0.52
N ALA A 72 -1.40 -15.63 1.48
CA ALA A 72 -2.23 -16.58 2.22
C ALA A 72 -3.16 -15.88 3.21
N GLY A 73 -4.47 -16.13 3.12
CA GLY A 73 -5.45 -15.52 4.01
C GLY A 73 -6.85 -16.09 3.86
N THR A 74 -7.74 -15.75 4.81
CA THR A 74 -9.16 -16.13 4.72
C THR A 74 -9.82 -15.46 3.51
N PRO A 75 -10.95 -15.99 2.99
CA PRO A 75 -11.65 -15.37 1.87
C PRO A 75 -12.04 -13.90 2.13
N PHE A 76 -12.35 -13.54 3.38
CA PHE A 76 -12.64 -12.15 3.73
C PHE A 76 -11.39 -11.26 3.64
N ARG A 77 -10.24 -11.75 4.11
CA ARG A 77 -8.97 -11.00 4.03
C ARG A 77 -8.55 -10.78 2.58
N GLN A 78 -8.65 -11.81 1.74
CA GLN A 78 -8.36 -11.71 0.31
C GLN A 78 -9.18 -10.58 -0.35
N ARG A 79 -10.50 -10.57 -0.16
CA ARG A 79 -11.36 -9.49 -0.70
C ARG A 79 -10.98 -8.10 -0.19
N VAL A 80 -10.55 -8.00 1.07
CA VAL A 80 -10.09 -6.72 1.64
C VAL A 80 -8.77 -6.28 1.00
N TRP A 81 -7.83 -7.20 0.78
CA TRP A 81 -6.55 -6.92 0.10
C TRP A 81 -6.74 -6.56 -1.37
N ASP A 82 -7.62 -7.26 -2.08
CA ASP A 82 -7.99 -6.93 -3.46
C ASP A 82 -8.55 -5.51 -3.56
N LEU A 83 -9.41 -5.11 -2.60
CA LEU A 83 -9.94 -3.76 -2.53
C LEU A 83 -8.86 -2.71 -2.17
N MET A 84 -7.82 -3.07 -1.41
CA MET A 84 -6.71 -2.14 -1.17
C MET A 84 -5.90 -1.88 -2.43
N LEU A 85 -5.70 -2.89 -3.28
CA LEU A 85 -4.95 -2.76 -4.53
C LEU A 85 -5.61 -1.80 -5.52
N THR A 86 -6.91 -1.51 -5.38
CA THR A 86 -7.60 -0.53 -6.21
C THR A 86 -7.41 0.92 -5.75
N ILE A 87 -6.82 1.15 -4.56
CA ILE A 87 -6.58 2.49 -4.03
C ILE A 87 -5.37 3.11 -4.76
N PRO A 88 -5.52 4.19 -5.53
CA PRO A 88 -4.41 4.77 -6.30
C PRO A 88 -3.25 5.29 -5.43
N TYR A 89 -2.08 5.40 -6.03
CA TYR A 89 -0.91 6.04 -5.41
C TYR A 89 -1.21 7.49 -5.02
N GLY A 90 -0.91 7.87 -3.78
CA GLY A 90 -1.16 9.21 -3.26
C GLY A 90 -2.61 9.46 -2.81
N GLU A 91 -3.52 8.50 -3.04
CA GLU A 91 -4.90 8.55 -2.57
C GLU A 91 -5.10 7.73 -1.29
N ALA A 92 -6.26 7.93 -0.66
CA ALA A 92 -6.63 7.22 0.56
C ALA A 92 -8.09 6.79 0.54
N ALA A 93 -8.34 5.58 1.04
CA ALA A 93 -9.68 5.11 1.39
C ALA A 93 -9.89 5.21 2.91
N THR A 94 -11.14 5.10 3.35
CA THR A 94 -11.45 5.01 4.78
C THR A 94 -11.89 3.61 5.15
N TYR A 95 -11.62 3.18 6.39
CA TYR A 95 -12.15 1.91 6.92
C TYR A 95 -13.67 1.81 6.77
N GLY A 96 -14.39 2.93 6.97
CA GLY A 96 -15.84 3.02 6.78
C GLY A 96 -16.26 2.82 5.32
N GLY A 97 -15.58 3.47 4.38
CA GLY A 97 -15.85 3.32 2.95
C GLY A 97 -15.62 1.89 2.45
N MET A 98 -14.50 1.29 2.83
CA MET A 98 -14.20 -0.10 2.50
C MET A 98 -15.19 -1.08 3.13
N ALA A 99 -15.55 -0.87 4.40
CA ALA A 99 -16.53 -1.70 5.08
C ALA A 99 -17.89 -1.66 4.38
N LYS A 100 -18.33 -0.48 3.92
CA LYS A 100 -19.55 -0.32 3.13
C LYS A 100 -19.46 -1.09 1.80
N ALA A 101 -18.35 -0.98 1.08
CA ALA A 101 -18.14 -1.66 -0.19
C ALA A 101 -18.15 -3.20 -0.06
N LEU A 102 -17.71 -3.72 1.10
CA LEU A 102 -17.60 -5.16 1.36
C LEU A 102 -18.78 -5.72 2.18
N SER A 103 -19.81 -4.92 2.45
CA SER A 103 -20.93 -5.27 3.35
C SER A 103 -20.43 -5.85 4.69
N SER A 104 -19.49 -5.14 5.31
CA SER A 104 -18.78 -5.57 6.53
C SER A 104 -18.68 -4.43 7.56
N ALA A 105 -17.91 -4.63 8.62
CA ALA A 105 -17.68 -3.66 9.69
C ALA A 105 -16.27 -3.03 9.59
N PRO A 106 -16.11 -1.72 9.89
CA PRO A 106 -14.80 -1.05 9.84
C PRO A 106 -13.72 -1.73 10.69
N ARG A 107 -14.08 -2.29 11.84
CA ARG A 107 -13.16 -3.04 12.71
C ARG A 107 -12.66 -4.32 12.04
N ALA A 108 -13.53 -5.04 11.33
CA ALA A 108 -13.15 -6.25 10.60
C ALA A 108 -12.18 -5.92 9.46
N VAL A 109 -12.43 -4.83 8.72
CA VAL A 109 -11.51 -4.30 7.71
C VAL A 109 -10.17 -3.92 8.33
N GLY A 110 -10.17 -3.23 9.47
CA GLY A 110 -8.96 -2.89 10.22
C GLY A 110 -8.11 -4.11 10.59
N GLY A 111 -8.76 -5.18 11.08
CA GLY A 111 -8.08 -6.45 11.35
C GLY A 111 -7.50 -7.11 10.10
N ALA A 112 -8.19 -7.05 8.95
CA ALA A 112 -7.67 -7.57 7.68
C ALA A 112 -6.52 -6.72 7.11
N CYS A 113 -6.56 -5.40 7.29
CA CYS A 113 -5.43 -4.50 6.98
C CYS A 113 -4.21 -4.83 7.84
N GLY A 114 -4.43 -5.07 9.14
CA GLY A 114 -3.36 -5.42 10.07
C GLY A 114 -2.69 -6.76 9.76
N ALA A 115 -3.44 -7.69 9.17
CA ALA A 115 -2.98 -9.01 8.78
C ALA A 115 -2.42 -9.09 7.34
N ASN A 116 -2.18 -7.95 6.68
CA ASN A 116 -1.64 -7.90 5.33
C ASN A 116 -0.21 -8.49 5.29
N PRO A 117 0.03 -9.60 4.55
CA PRO A 117 1.35 -10.22 4.47
C PRO A 117 2.29 -9.54 3.48
N ILE A 118 1.81 -8.65 2.61
CA ILE A 118 2.62 -7.96 1.61
C ILE A 118 2.39 -6.42 1.72
N PRO A 119 2.77 -5.79 2.85
CA PRO A 119 2.68 -4.34 3.02
C PRO A 119 3.47 -3.58 1.94
N ILE A 120 3.21 -2.28 1.81
CA ILE A 120 3.70 -1.38 0.75
C ILE A 120 3.06 -1.70 -0.62
N ILE A 121 3.17 -2.95 -1.08
CA ILE A 121 2.61 -3.41 -2.37
C ILE A 121 1.09 -3.55 -2.27
N ILE A 122 0.59 -4.29 -1.28
CA ILE A 122 -0.82 -4.21 -0.86
C ILE A 122 -0.91 -3.01 0.09
N PRO A 123 -1.54 -1.90 -0.31
CA PRO A 123 -1.27 -0.59 0.29
C PRO A 123 -2.13 -0.33 1.54
N CYS A 124 -1.95 -1.13 2.60
CA CYS A 124 -2.69 -0.96 3.85
C CYS A 124 -2.40 0.39 4.54
N HIS A 125 -1.30 1.07 4.20
CA HIS A 125 -0.99 2.43 4.65
C HIS A 125 -1.94 3.49 4.05
N ARG A 126 -2.61 3.22 2.93
CA ARG A 126 -3.60 4.11 2.29
C ARG A 126 -5.00 4.03 2.92
N VAL A 127 -5.21 3.13 3.89
CA VAL A 127 -6.51 3.01 4.59
C VAL A 127 -6.48 3.82 5.88
N LEU A 128 -7.33 4.83 5.97
CA LEU A 128 -7.34 5.80 7.06
C LEU A 128 -8.61 5.73 7.91
N ALA A 129 -8.54 6.30 9.12
CA ALA A 129 -9.73 6.57 9.91
C ALA A 129 -10.57 7.69 9.28
N SER A 130 -11.83 7.80 9.69
CA SER A 130 -12.70 8.91 9.30
C SER A 130 -12.04 10.25 9.63
N GLY A 131 -12.18 11.25 8.75
CA GLY A 131 -11.53 12.55 8.91
C GLY A 131 -10.05 12.59 8.50
N GLY A 132 -9.50 11.50 7.94
CA GLY A 132 -8.14 11.47 7.40
C GLY A 132 -7.03 11.19 8.42
N ALA A 133 -7.40 10.86 9.67
CA ALA A 133 -6.42 10.46 10.67
C ALA A 133 -5.77 9.11 10.28
N PRO A 134 -4.49 8.88 10.62
CA PRO A 134 -3.76 7.66 10.23
C PRO A 134 -4.43 6.36 10.68
N GLY A 135 -5.20 6.36 11.77
CA GLY A 135 -5.70 5.12 12.37
C GLY A 135 -4.55 4.29 12.96
N GLY A 136 -4.60 2.96 12.80
CA GLY A 136 -3.53 2.04 13.21
C GLY A 136 -2.65 1.59 12.04
N TYR A 137 -1.45 1.06 12.36
CA TYR A 137 -0.56 0.41 11.39
C TYR A 137 0.22 -0.72 12.06
N SER A 138 0.24 -1.89 11.45
CA SER A 138 0.90 -3.09 11.98
C SER A 138 2.30 -3.35 11.43
N GLY A 139 2.75 -2.59 10.42
CA GLY A 139 4.11 -2.71 9.91
C GLY A 139 5.16 -2.26 10.95
N PHE A 140 6.40 -2.74 10.81
CA PHE A 140 7.51 -2.32 11.66
C PHE A 140 7.68 -0.79 11.61
N GLY A 141 7.99 -0.17 12.75
CA GLY A 141 7.96 1.30 12.90
C GLY A 141 6.56 1.90 13.04
N GLY A 142 5.49 1.10 12.95
CA GLY A 142 4.12 1.52 13.28
C GLY A 142 3.67 2.76 12.49
N LEU A 143 3.16 3.76 13.23
CA LEU A 143 2.62 4.97 12.61
C LEU A 143 3.67 5.81 11.88
N ASP A 144 4.94 5.75 12.27
CA ASP A 144 6.00 6.50 11.60
C ASP A 144 6.24 5.97 10.19
N THR A 145 6.23 4.65 10.02
CA THR A 145 6.29 4.00 8.70
C THR A 145 5.09 4.38 7.84
N LYS A 146 3.87 4.37 8.43
CA LYS A 146 2.67 4.80 7.71
C LYS A 146 2.76 6.26 7.26
N ALA A 147 3.21 7.15 8.15
CA ALA A 147 3.39 8.57 7.86
C ALA A 147 4.45 8.80 6.78
N PHE A 148 5.56 8.06 6.83
CA PHE A 148 6.60 8.08 5.80
C PHE A 148 6.04 7.73 4.43
N LEU A 149 5.35 6.59 4.30
CA LEU A 149 4.79 6.13 3.03
C LEU A 149 3.76 7.11 2.48
N LEU A 150 2.82 7.59 3.32
CA LEU A 150 1.84 8.59 2.90
C LEU A 150 2.51 9.90 2.44
N THR A 151 3.59 10.31 3.10
CA THR A 151 4.34 11.52 2.73
C THR A 151 5.10 11.33 1.42
N LEU A 152 5.76 10.18 1.24
CA LEU A 152 6.43 9.81 0.00
C LEU A 152 5.46 9.88 -1.17
N GLU A 153 4.28 9.26 -1.03
CA GLU A 153 3.30 9.22 -2.11
C GLU A 153 2.70 10.59 -2.41
N ARG A 154 2.33 11.38 -1.39
CA ARG A 154 1.81 12.74 -1.60
C ARG A 154 2.79 13.67 -2.30
N ARG A 155 4.09 13.51 -2.06
CA ARG A 155 5.13 14.33 -2.71
C ARG A 155 5.29 14.03 -4.21
N HIS A 156 4.98 12.80 -4.63
CA HIS A 156 5.19 12.34 -6.00
C HIS A 156 3.87 12.04 -6.74
N ALA A 157 2.73 12.25 -6.08
CA ALA A 157 1.43 12.14 -6.71
C ALA A 157 1.38 13.13 -7.89
N PRO A 158 0.91 12.70 -9.07
CA PRO A 158 0.73 13.62 -10.19
C PRO A 158 -0.16 14.77 -9.72
N ALA A 159 0.24 16.02 -10.03
CA ALA A 159 -0.57 17.18 -9.72
C ALA A 159 -1.99 16.92 -10.22
N GLN A 160 -2.98 16.99 -9.33
CA GLN A 160 -4.36 16.82 -9.73
C GLN A 160 -4.63 17.80 -10.87
N SER A 161 -4.91 17.26 -12.06
CA SER A 161 -5.25 18.07 -13.22
C SER A 161 -6.38 19.01 -12.80
N THR A 162 -6.12 20.31 -12.89
CA THR A 162 -7.05 21.40 -12.57
C THR A 162 -8.32 21.41 -13.45
N ALA A 163 -8.52 20.40 -14.30
CA ALA A 163 -9.70 20.24 -15.16
C ALA A 163 -11.03 20.07 -14.40
N GLN A 164 -11.04 19.77 -13.10
CA GLN A 164 -12.27 19.68 -12.30
C GLN A 164 -12.71 21.00 -11.63
N SER A 165 -11.94 22.09 -11.77
CA SER A 165 -12.30 23.39 -11.19
C SER A 165 -13.21 24.25 -12.10
N LEU A 166 -13.40 23.87 -13.37
CA LEU A 166 -14.22 24.64 -14.33
C LEU A 166 -15.73 24.32 -14.33
N ILE A 167 -16.21 23.35 -13.56
CA ILE A 167 -17.64 23.00 -13.51
C ILE A 167 -18.40 23.76 -12.38
N GLN A 168 -17.70 24.44 -11.47
CA GLN A 168 -18.34 25.23 -10.40
C GLN A 168 -18.33 26.75 -10.64
N SER A 169 -17.68 27.23 -11.70
CA SER A 169 -17.66 28.65 -12.06
C SER A 169 -18.81 29.08 -12.99
N THR A 170 -19.39 28.18 -13.78
CA THR A 170 -20.46 28.52 -14.74
C THR A 170 -21.87 28.49 -14.14
N ALA A 171 -22.03 27.99 -12.90
CA ALA A 171 -23.32 27.95 -12.21
C ALA A 171 -23.67 29.25 -11.44
N ARG A 172 -22.72 30.20 -11.29
CA ARG A 172 -22.97 31.48 -10.57
C ARG A 172 -23.29 32.67 -11.47
N ASP A 173 -22.99 32.60 -12.77
CA ASP A 173 -23.28 33.71 -13.69
C ASP A 173 -24.72 33.70 -14.22
N SER A 174 -25.43 32.57 -14.16
CA SER A 174 -26.82 32.48 -14.64
C SER A 174 -27.88 33.03 -13.67
N GLN A 175 -27.50 33.46 -12.46
CA GLN A 175 -28.42 34.04 -11.47
C GLN A 175 -28.29 35.57 -11.29
N ARG A 176 -27.43 36.24 -12.08
CA ARG A 176 -27.28 37.71 -12.03
C ARG A 176 -27.88 38.48 -13.21
N ALA A 177 -28.57 37.81 -14.14
CA ALA A 177 -29.21 38.44 -15.31
C ALA A 177 -30.74 38.57 -15.20
N LEU A 178 -31.32 38.45 -14.00
CA LEU A 178 -32.76 38.60 -13.74
C LEU A 178 -33.00 39.40 -12.45
N LEU A 179 -32.47 40.61 -12.41
CA LEU A 179 -32.91 41.77 -11.62
C LEU A 179 -32.60 43.02 -12.45
#